data_AF-A0AA88XYI9-F1
#
_entry.id   AF-A0AA88XYI9-F1
#
_cell.length_a   1.000
_cell.length_b   1.000
_cell.length_c   1.000
_cell.angle_alpha   90.00
_cell.angle_beta   90.00
_cell.angle_gamma   90.00
#
_symmetry.space_group_name_H-M   'P 1'
#
loop_
_entity.id
_entity.type
_entity.pdbx_description
1 polymer ?
#
loop_
_entity_poly.entity_id
_entity_poly.type
_entity_poly.pdbx_seq_one_letter_code
_entity_poly.pdbx_strand_id
1 'polypeptide(L)'
;MTDVVNDHQEEDSKRNDLLRQIQKSFKVTEQCLRSWTNGLKDSDDVIANIKNLSEQYVCVRAVQPSDPVLVRMPDLRTCLLTKIAQNIDAKMACLYEKLSLLQKTCERMSKQCEYVSACHLRADLNIDMMTSSTVLCPSPAELMERLVDIEKAMWQQFWTKQYLLETFTITDDDSKTKLFKEWHQGESKMVQNVNDTLKLVSFLLEFNFSGS
;
A
#
# COMPACT_ATOMS: atom_id res chain seq x y z
N MET A 1 -15.24 43.13 24.71
CA MET A 1 -13.85 43.16 24.19
C MET A 1 -13.02 42.02 24.76
N THR A 2 -13.30 41.56 25.98
CA THR A 2 -12.73 40.35 26.60
C THR A 2 -13.22 39.03 25.98
N ASP A 3 -14.49 38.94 25.54
CA ASP A 3 -15.04 37.70 24.97
C ASP A 3 -14.44 37.33 23.60
N VAL A 4 -14.18 38.31 22.74
CA VAL A 4 -13.61 38.08 21.38
C VAL A 4 -12.15 37.60 21.44
N VAL A 5 -11.40 38.05 22.45
CA VAL A 5 -10.00 37.61 22.67
C VAL A 5 -9.96 36.16 23.17
N ASN A 6 -10.96 35.75 23.95
CA ASN A 6 -11.06 34.40 24.50
C ASN A 6 -11.46 33.38 23.42
N ASP A 7 -12.37 33.74 22.50
CA ASP A 7 -12.78 32.89 21.37
C ASP A 7 -11.62 32.60 20.39
N HIS A 8 -10.81 33.60 20.04
CA HIS A 8 -9.66 33.40 19.14
C HIS A 8 -8.57 32.51 19.75
N GLN A 9 -8.29 32.64 21.06
CA GLN A 9 -7.35 31.75 21.74
C GLN A 9 -7.84 30.29 21.80
N GLU A 10 -9.16 30.08 21.91
CA GLU A 10 -9.76 28.74 21.91
C GLU A 10 -9.69 28.08 20.52
N GLU A 11 -10.00 28.84 19.45
CA GLU A 11 -9.89 28.35 18.06
C GLU A 11 -8.44 28.00 17.68
N ASP A 12 -7.47 28.84 18.06
CA ASP A 12 -6.04 28.58 17.82
C ASP A 12 -5.56 27.31 18.55
N SER A 13 -6.04 27.09 19.78
CA SER A 13 -5.76 25.86 20.54
C SER A 13 -6.30 24.61 19.83
N LYS A 14 -7.58 24.65 19.42
CA LYS A 14 -8.23 23.56 18.67
C LYS A 14 -7.52 23.27 17.34
N ARG A 15 -7.10 24.32 16.63
CA ARG A 15 -6.31 24.20 15.39
C ARG A 15 -4.96 23.52 15.64
N ASN A 16 -4.25 23.90 16.69
CA ASN A 16 -2.97 23.29 17.05
C ASN A 16 -3.12 21.80 17.40
N ASP A 17 -4.21 21.42 18.07
CA ASP A 17 -4.50 20.01 18.37
C ASP A 17 -4.79 19.19 17.10
N LEU A 18 -5.53 19.76 16.13
CA LEU A 18 -5.71 19.15 14.82
C LEU A 18 -4.37 18.98 14.09
N LEU A 19 -3.52 20.01 14.06
CA LEU A 19 -2.20 19.95 13.44
C LEU A 19 -1.28 18.92 14.12
N ARG A 20 -1.34 18.78 15.45
CA ARG A 20 -0.64 17.71 16.19
C ARG A 20 -1.13 16.33 15.77
N GLN A 21 -2.43 16.15 15.59
CA GLN A 21 -2.99 14.87 15.16
C GLN A 21 -2.56 14.54 13.72
N ILE A 22 -2.60 15.52 12.81
CA ILE A 22 -2.10 15.41 11.44
C ILE A 22 -0.60 15.05 11.43
N GLN A 23 0.21 15.72 12.24
CA GLN A 23 1.64 15.44 12.37
C GLN A 23 1.89 13.98 12.81
N LYS A 24 1.15 13.49 13.81
CA LYS A 24 1.22 12.08 14.23
C LYS A 24 0.86 11.14 13.08
N SER A 25 -0.17 11.47 12.32
CA SER A 25 -0.62 10.67 11.18
C SER A 25 0.44 10.59 10.08
N PHE A 26 1.11 11.69 9.73
CA PHE A 26 2.24 11.64 8.78
C PHE A 26 3.44 10.83 9.29
N LYS A 27 3.75 10.87 10.59
CA LYS A 27 4.78 9.98 11.19
C LYS A 27 4.40 8.51 11.04
N VAL A 28 3.12 8.18 11.19
CA VAL A 28 2.60 6.82 10.93
C VAL A 28 2.65 6.49 9.44
N THR A 29 2.33 7.43 8.55
CA THR A 29 2.44 7.26 7.10
C THR A 29 3.84 6.87 6.67
N GLU A 30 4.89 7.48 7.23
CA GLU A 30 6.28 7.10 6.96
C GLU A 30 6.55 5.63 7.34
N GLN A 31 6.07 5.20 8.51
CA GLN A 31 6.21 3.82 8.95
C GLN A 31 5.43 2.85 8.04
N CYS A 32 4.21 3.22 7.65
CA CYS A 32 3.39 2.45 6.72
C CYS A 32 4.09 2.30 5.37
N LEU A 33 4.67 3.38 4.82
CA LEU A 33 5.41 3.33 3.55
C LEU A 33 6.61 2.38 3.63
N ARG A 34 7.37 2.41 4.73
CA ARG A 34 8.49 1.47 4.95
C ARG A 34 8.01 0.02 5.02
N SER A 35 6.96 -0.25 5.80
CA SER A 35 6.36 -1.59 5.89
C SER A 35 5.85 -2.08 4.54
N TRP A 36 5.20 -1.21 3.78
CA TRP A 36 4.71 -1.48 2.44
C TRP A 36 5.86 -1.88 1.49
N THR A 37 6.90 -1.06 1.42
CA THR A 37 8.04 -1.26 0.52
C THR A 37 8.80 -2.54 0.86
N ASN A 38 9.00 -2.81 2.15
CA ASN A 38 9.63 -4.06 2.60
C ASN A 38 8.76 -5.28 2.28
N GLY A 39 7.45 -5.19 2.52
CA GLY A 39 6.51 -6.27 2.21
C GLY A 39 6.48 -6.62 0.72
N LEU A 40 6.65 -5.62 -0.16
CA LEU A 40 6.77 -5.85 -1.59
C LEU A 40 8.12 -6.42 -1.99
N LYS A 41 9.22 -5.90 -1.46
CA LYS A 41 10.55 -6.46 -1.72
C LYS A 41 10.63 -7.94 -1.33
N ASP A 42 10.02 -8.31 -0.20
CA ASP A 42 9.92 -9.70 0.25
C ASP A 42 9.11 -10.61 -0.70
N SER A 43 8.32 -10.03 -1.61
CA SER A 43 7.51 -10.77 -2.58
C SER A 43 8.25 -11.05 -3.89
N ASP A 44 9.37 -10.36 -4.17
CA ASP A 44 10.14 -10.46 -5.43
C ASP A 44 10.59 -11.89 -5.69
N ASP A 45 11.20 -12.54 -4.69
CA ASP A 45 11.67 -13.92 -4.78
C ASP A 45 10.50 -14.89 -4.98
N VAL A 46 9.34 -14.60 -4.39
CA VAL A 46 8.15 -15.45 -4.52
C VAL A 46 7.59 -15.36 -5.94
N ILE A 47 7.47 -14.14 -6.49
CA ILE A 47 7.05 -13.89 -7.87
C ILE A 47 8.01 -14.53 -8.86
N ALA A 48 9.32 -14.39 -8.67
CA ALA A 48 10.33 -15.01 -9.52
C ALA A 48 10.22 -16.55 -9.53
N ASN A 49 9.97 -17.15 -8.36
CA ASN A 49 9.75 -18.59 -8.25
C ASN A 49 8.47 -19.05 -8.97
N ILE A 50 7.37 -18.31 -8.85
CA ILE A 50 6.11 -18.64 -9.56
C ILE A 50 6.30 -18.54 -11.07
N LYS A 51 7.05 -17.53 -11.54
CA LYS A 51 7.40 -17.39 -12.95
C LYS A 51 8.19 -18.60 -13.46
N ASN A 52 9.25 -18.98 -12.75
CA ASN A 52 10.06 -20.15 -13.10
C ASN A 52 9.23 -21.45 -13.11
N LEU A 53 8.41 -21.68 -12.09
CA LEU A 53 7.52 -22.85 -12.05
C LEU A 53 6.50 -22.85 -13.19
N SER A 54 5.99 -21.68 -13.57
CA SER A 54 5.06 -21.54 -14.69
C SER A 54 5.73 -21.87 -16.03
N GLU A 55 6.98 -21.46 -16.22
CA GLU A 55 7.79 -21.83 -17.40
C GLU A 55 8.03 -23.35 -17.43
N GLN A 56 8.38 -23.96 -16.29
CA GLN A 56 8.52 -25.42 -16.17
C GLN A 56 7.22 -26.15 -16.51
N TYR A 57 6.08 -25.65 -16.04
CA TYR A 57 4.76 -26.22 -16.36
C TYR A 57 4.52 -26.26 -17.87
N VAL A 58 4.81 -25.15 -18.56
CA VAL A 58 4.68 -25.06 -20.03
C VAL A 58 5.62 -26.06 -20.72
N CYS A 59 6.88 -26.15 -20.28
CA CYS A 59 7.85 -27.08 -20.83
C CYS A 59 7.41 -28.55 -20.68
N VAL A 60 6.99 -28.96 -19.48
CA VAL A 60 6.49 -30.33 -19.23
C VAL A 60 5.23 -30.61 -20.04
N ARG A 61 4.36 -29.60 -20.20
CA ARG A 61 3.15 -29.73 -21.03
C ARG A 61 3.48 -29.88 -22.52
N ALA A 62 4.60 -29.35 -23.01
CA ALA A 62 4.98 -29.43 -24.42
C ALA A 62 5.64 -30.78 -24.81
N VAL A 63 6.06 -31.60 -23.85
CA VAL A 63 6.71 -32.90 -24.13
C VAL A 63 5.73 -33.84 -24.82
N GLN A 64 6.19 -34.45 -25.93
CA GLN A 64 5.39 -35.39 -26.72
C GLN A 64 5.21 -36.71 -25.98
N PRO A 65 4.03 -37.35 -26.01
CA PRO A 65 3.81 -38.65 -25.39
C PRO A 65 4.73 -39.76 -25.89
N SER A 66 5.26 -39.61 -27.11
CA SER A 66 6.23 -40.54 -27.72
C SER A 66 7.67 -40.35 -27.24
N ASP A 67 7.94 -39.38 -26.37
CA ASP A 67 9.26 -39.19 -25.78
C ASP A 67 9.72 -40.49 -25.07
N PRO A 68 10.96 -40.98 -25.32
CA PRO A 68 11.42 -42.24 -24.75
C PRO A 68 11.32 -42.34 -23.23
N VAL A 69 11.44 -41.21 -22.52
CA VAL A 69 11.30 -41.17 -21.06
C VAL A 69 9.85 -41.38 -20.66
N LEU A 70 8.90 -40.77 -21.36
CA LEU A 70 7.46 -40.95 -21.10
C LEU A 70 6.96 -42.32 -21.52
N VAL A 71 7.52 -42.94 -22.56
CA VAL A 71 7.19 -44.34 -22.91
C VAL A 71 7.62 -45.29 -21.79
N ARG A 72 8.77 -45.04 -21.17
CA ARG A 72 9.27 -45.84 -20.03
C ARG A 72 8.55 -45.51 -18.71
N MET A 73 8.09 -44.28 -18.55
CA MET A 73 7.42 -43.77 -17.35
C MET A 73 6.17 -42.96 -17.75
N PRO A 74 5.06 -43.62 -18.11
CA PRO A 74 3.87 -42.97 -18.69
C PRO A 74 3.24 -41.92 -17.76
N ASP A 75 3.32 -42.13 -16.44
CA ASP A 75 2.74 -41.23 -15.45
C ASP A 75 3.65 -40.04 -15.08
N LEU A 76 4.90 -40.01 -15.55
CA LEU A 76 5.89 -39.01 -15.15
C LEU A 76 5.40 -37.59 -15.48
N ARG A 77 4.84 -37.38 -16.67
CA ARG A 77 4.34 -36.08 -17.10
C ARG A 77 3.23 -35.59 -16.18
N THR A 78 2.23 -36.42 -15.92
CA THR A 78 1.10 -36.08 -15.03
C THR A 78 1.59 -35.81 -13.61
N CYS A 79 2.50 -36.64 -13.09
CA CYS A 79 3.08 -36.45 -11.77
C CYS A 79 3.85 -35.11 -11.66
N LEU A 80 4.66 -34.77 -12.67
CA LEU A 80 5.39 -33.50 -12.72
C LEU A 80 4.45 -32.30 -12.79
N LEU A 81 3.44 -32.34 -13.67
CA LEU A 81 2.47 -31.25 -13.78
C LEU A 81 1.73 -31.02 -12.45
N THR A 82 1.29 -32.09 -11.79
CA THR A 82 0.65 -32.03 -10.48
C THR A 82 1.60 -31.45 -9.42
N LYS A 83 2.86 -31.88 -9.38
CA LYS A 83 3.84 -31.39 -8.41
C LYS A 83 4.21 -29.92 -8.64
N ILE A 84 4.31 -29.50 -9.90
CA ILE A 84 4.55 -28.09 -10.24
C ILE A 84 3.36 -27.23 -9.81
N ALA A 85 2.12 -27.66 -10.11
CA ALA A 85 0.90 -26.97 -9.69
C ALA A 85 0.83 -26.80 -8.16
N GLN A 86 1.08 -27.88 -7.40
CA GLN A 86 1.13 -27.82 -5.94
C GLN A 86 2.19 -26.83 -5.40
N ASN A 87 3.36 -26.77 -6.03
CA ASN A 87 4.38 -25.79 -5.65
C ASN A 87 3.96 -24.35 -5.96
N ILE A 88 3.28 -24.13 -7.09
CA ILE A 88 2.71 -22.82 -7.42
C ILE A 88 1.65 -22.43 -6.41
N ASP A 89 0.73 -23.32 -6.05
CA ASP A 89 -0.31 -23.07 -5.05
C ASP A 89 0.32 -22.68 -3.69
N ALA A 90 1.38 -23.38 -3.27
CA ALA A 90 2.11 -23.04 -2.05
C ALA A 90 2.78 -21.65 -2.12
N LYS A 91 3.33 -21.26 -3.28
CA LYS A 91 3.91 -19.92 -3.47
C LYS A 91 2.84 -18.84 -3.57
N MET A 92 1.69 -19.14 -4.18
CA MET A 92 0.53 -18.24 -4.19
C MET A 92 0.00 -18.00 -2.77
N ALA A 93 -0.09 -19.04 -1.93
CA ALA A 93 -0.44 -18.88 -0.52
C ALA A 93 0.53 -17.93 0.21
N CYS A 94 1.84 -18.03 -0.06
CA CYS A 94 2.83 -17.10 0.46
C CYS A 94 2.59 -15.65 -0.04
N LEU A 95 2.22 -15.44 -1.30
CA LEU A 95 1.84 -14.12 -1.79
C LEU A 95 0.58 -13.57 -1.11
N TYR A 96 -0.42 -14.40 -0.84
CA TYR A 96 -1.60 -13.99 -0.07
C TYR A 96 -1.25 -13.58 1.36
N GLU A 97 -0.30 -14.26 2.02
CA GLU A 97 0.21 -13.83 3.32
C GLU A 97 0.87 -12.44 3.24
N LYS A 98 1.71 -12.20 2.22
CA LYS A 98 2.32 -10.89 1.99
C LYS A 98 1.26 -9.82 1.68
N LEU A 99 0.25 -10.14 0.89
CA LEU A 99 -0.86 -9.27 0.58
C LEU A 99 -1.65 -8.89 1.86
N SER A 100 -1.84 -9.82 2.78
CA SER A 100 -2.45 -9.54 4.09
C SER A 100 -1.64 -8.53 4.92
N LEU A 101 -0.30 -8.55 4.84
CA LEU A 101 0.54 -7.54 5.49
C LEU A 101 0.36 -6.15 4.85
N LEU A 102 0.22 -6.09 3.53
CA LEU A 102 -0.08 -4.85 2.82
C LEU A 102 -1.47 -4.32 3.21
N GLN A 103 -2.48 -5.20 3.32
CA GLN A 103 -3.82 -4.84 3.78
C GLN A 103 -3.79 -4.18 5.16
N LYS A 104 -3.10 -4.79 6.13
CA LYS A 104 -2.95 -4.23 7.49
C LYS A 104 -2.29 -2.85 7.47
N THR A 105 -1.39 -2.62 6.52
CA THR A 105 -0.75 -1.32 6.33
C THR A 105 -1.74 -0.28 5.81
N CYS A 106 -2.60 -0.64 4.84
CA CYS A 106 -3.70 0.21 4.37
C CYS A 106 -4.70 0.51 5.48
N GLU A 107 -5.15 -0.49 6.23
CA GLU A 107 -6.07 -0.33 7.36
C GLU A 107 -5.50 0.59 8.44
N ARG A 108 -4.19 0.49 8.70
CA ARG A 108 -3.49 1.39 9.62
C ARG A 108 -3.50 2.83 9.11
N MET A 109 -3.36 3.04 7.79
CA MET A 109 -3.47 4.35 7.17
C MET A 109 -4.91 4.89 7.27
N SER A 110 -5.93 4.08 6.95
CA SER A 110 -7.34 4.44 7.10
C SER A 110 -7.68 4.91 8.52
N LYS A 111 -7.20 4.20 9.54
CA LYS A 111 -7.36 4.61 10.94
C LYS A 111 -6.77 5.99 11.23
N GLN A 112 -5.65 6.37 10.59
CA GLN A 112 -5.10 7.70 10.75
C GLN A 112 -6.00 8.77 10.15
N CYS A 113 -6.52 8.54 8.94
CA CYS A 113 -7.48 9.44 8.30
C CYS A 113 -8.77 9.59 9.13
N GLU A 114 -9.27 8.49 9.70
CA GLU A 114 -10.42 8.50 10.62
C GLU A 114 -10.12 9.34 11.88
N TYR A 115 -8.96 9.16 12.51
CA TYR A 115 -8.59 9.93 13.70
C TYR A 115 -8.48 11.44 13.42
N VAL A 116 -7.86 11.80 12.30
CA VAL A 116 -7.76 13.20 11.87
C VAL A 116 -9.14 13.77 11.56
N SER A 117 -9.99 13.02 10.84
CA SER A 117 -11.35 13.45 10.51
C SER A 117 -12.20 13.64 11.77
N ALA A 118 -12.13 12.71 12.73
CA ALA A 118 -12.82 12.82 14.00
C ALA A 118 -12.29 13.96 14.87
N CYS A 119 -11.00 14.31 14.75
CA CYS A 119 -10.41 15.46 15.43
C CYS A 119 -10.92 16.77 14.81
N HIS A 120 -10.93 16.87 13.48
CA HIS A 120 -11.47 18.00 12.75
C HIS A 120 -12.95 18.25 13.10
N LEU A 121 -13.78 17.21 13.05
CA LEU A 121 -15.21 17.33 13.38
C LEU A 121 -15.47 17.77 14.83
N ARG A 122 -14.59 17.41 15.76
CA ARG A 122 -14.68 17.84 17.16
C ARG A 122 -14.16 19.25 17.39
N ALA A 123 -13.20 19.68 16.59
CA ALA A 123 -12.60 21.00 16.69
C ALA A 123 -13.56 22.09 16.17
N ASP A 124 -14.50 21.75 15.27
CA ASP A 124 -15.52 22.65 14.72
C ASP A 124 -14.93 24.00 14.26
N LEU A 125 -13.76 23.92 13.61
CA LEU A 125 -13.02 25.09 13.16
C LEU A 125 -13.74 25.75 12.01
N ASN A 126 -13.78 27.08 12.02
CA ASN A 126 -14.28 27.86 10.91
C ASN A 126 -13.42 27.63 9.63
N ILE A 127 -13.99 27.99 8.47
CA ILE A 127 -13.36 27.76 7.17
C ILE A 127 -12.01 28.48 7.05
N ASP A 128 -11.87 29.67 7.62
CA ASP A 128 -10.63 30.46 7.56
C ASP A 128 -9.49 29.77 8.32
N MET A 129 -9.76 29.17 9.47
CA MET A 129 -8.79 28.40 10.25
C MET A 129 -8.38 27.10 9.54
N MET A 130 -9.30 26.49 8.79
CA MET A 130 -9.03 25.28 8.01
C MET A 130 -8.23 25.55 6.73
N THR A 131 -8.37 26.73 6.13
CA THR A 131 -7.79 27.07 4.82
C THR A 131 -6.59 27.99 4.91
N SER A 132 -6.34 28.63 6.05
CA SER A 132 -5.16 29.48 6.22
C SER A 132 -3.88 28.65 6.20
N SER A 133 -3.01 28.97 5.25
CA SER A 133 -1.66 28.44 5.14
C SER A 133 -0.63 29.45 5.68
N THR A 134 0.54 28.97 6.05
CA THR A 134 1.70 29.83 6.31
C THR A 134 2.76 29.60 5.23
N VAL A 135 3.77 30.48 5.16
CA VAL A 135 4.89 30.32 4.21
C VAL A 135 5.62 28.97 4.40
N LEU A 136 5.56 28.39 5.60
CA LEU A 136 6.31 27.19 5.99
C LEU A 136 5.44 25.94 6.16
N CYS A 137 4.11 26.08 6.20
CA CYS A 137 3.20 24.96 6.45
C CYS A 137 1.91 25.12 5.63
N PRO A 138 1.53 24.09 4.86
CA PRO A 138 0.22 24.05 4.19
C PRO A 138 -0.93 24.18 5.19
N SER A 139 -2.11 24.52 4.69
CA SER A 139 -3.31 24.60 5.50
C SER A 139 -3.71 23.22 6.08
N PRO A 140 -4.44 23.18 7.22
CA PRO A 140 -4.98 21.93 7.75
C PRO A 140 -5.78 21.13 6.71
N ALA A 141 -6.59 21.81 5.87
CA ALA A 141 -7.37 21.18 4.82
C ALA A 141 -6.50 20.47 3.77
N GLU A 142 -5.46 21.13 3.25
CA GLU A 142 -4.52 20.53 2.28
C GLU A 142 -3.76 19.34 2.88
N LEU A 143 -3.39 19.42 4.15
CA LEU A 143 -2.69 18.33 4.84
C LEU A 143 -3.60 17.11 5.01
N MET A 144 -4.88 17.32 5.36
CA MET A 144 -5.89 16.26 5.44
C MET A 144 -6.14 15.63 4.07
N GLU A 145 -6.31 16.44 3.03
CA GLU A 145 -6.48 15.97 1.66
C GLU A 145 -5.31 15.07 1.25
N ARG A 146 -4.08 15.49 1.52
CA ARG A 146 -2.88 14.70 1.24
C ARG A 146 -2.86 13.35 1.96
N LEU A 147 -3.29 13.28 3.23
CA LEU A 147 -3.40 12.01 3.95
C LEU A 147 -4.41 11.07 3.29
N VAL A 148 -5.57 11.61 2.89
CA VAL A 148 -6.62 10.85 2.20
C VAL A 148 -6.15 10.39 0.81
N ASP A 149 -5.42 11.21 0.08
CA ASP A 149 -4.87 10.82 -1.22
C ASP A 149 -3.82 9.72 -1.13
N ILE A 150 -2.98 9.76 -0.09
CA ILE A 150 -2.04 8.68 0.21
C ILE A 150 -2.79 7.39 0.53
N GLU A 151 -3.80 7.44 1.41
CA GLU A 151 -4.64 6.30 1.75
C GLU A 151 -5.26 5.67 0.50
N LYS A 152 -5.90 6.48 -0.35
CA LYS A 152 -6.52 6.02 -1.61
C LYS A 152 -5.50 5.35 -2.52
N ALA A 153 -4.33 5.94 -2.67
CA ALA A 153 -3.27 5.39 -3.53
C ALA A 153 -2.78 4.02 -3.01
N MET A 154 -2.63 3.86 -1.70
CA MET A 154 -2.26 2.57 -1.08
C MET A 154 -3.34 1.51 -1.30
N TRP A 155 -4.61 1.85 -1.07
CA TRP A 155 -5.72 0.92 -1.34
C TRP A 155 -5.83 0.54 -2.81
N GLN A 156 -5.68 1.49 -3.73
CA GLN A 156 -5.68 1.18 -5.16
C GLN A 156 -4.59 0.17 -5.53
N GLN A 157 -3.39 0.33 -4.98
CA GLN A 157 -2.29 -0.60 -5.19
C GLN A 157 -2.55 -1.98 -4.57
N PHE A 158 -3.20 -2.02 -3.41
CA PHE A 158 -3.62 -3.25 -2.76
C PHE A 158 -4.65 -4.02 -3.62
N TRP A 159 -5.72 -3.35 -4.04
CA TRP A 159 -6.78 -3.99 -4.84
C TRP A 159 -6.28 -4.48 -6.18
N THR A 160 -5.36 -3.75 -6.82
CA THR A 160 -4.70 -4.20 -8.04
C THR A 160 -3.98 -5.53 -7.81
N LYS A 161 -3.20 -5.65 -6.73
CA LYS A 161 -2.47 -6.88 -6.39
C LYS A 161 -3.40 -8.02 -6.01
N GLN A 162 -4.46 -7.74 -5.25
CA GLN A 162 -5.48 -8.73 -4.92
C GLN A 162 -6.12 -9.30 -6.19
N TYR A 163 -6.53 -8.43 -7.11
CA TYR A 163 -7.11 -8.83 -8.38
C TYR A 163 -6.14 -9.70 -9.21
N LEU A 164 -4.85 -9.34 -9.26
CA LEU A 164 -3.83 -10.15 -9.96
C LEU A 164 -3.72 -11.56 -9.37
N LEU A 165 -3.82 -11.72 -8.04
CA LEU A 165 -3.75 -13.04 -7.40
C LEU A 165 -5.05 -13.85 -7.59
N GLU A 166 -6.21 -13.20 -7.55
CA GLU A 166 -7.51 -13.85 -7.72
C GLU A 166 -7.74 -14.35 -9.15
N THR A 167 -7.17 -13.65 -10.14
CA THR A 167 -7.32 -13.97 -11.57
C THR A 167 -6.20 -14.84 -12.11
N PHE A 168 -5.15 -15.10 -11.34
CA PHE A 168 -4.02 -15.92 -11.76
C PHE A 168 -4.46 -17.36 -12.02
N THR A 169 -4.12 -17.89 -13.20
CA THR A 169 -4.20 -19.33 -13.46
C THR A 169 -2.95 -19.81 -14.18
N ILE A 170 -2.46 -20.99 -13.81
CA ILE A 170 -1.25 -21.58 -14.42
C ILE A 170 -1.44 -21.91 -15.92
N THR A 171 -2.68 -22.18 -16.31
CA THR A 171 -3.04 -22.64 -17.66
C THR A 171 -3.19 -21.50 -18.66
N ASP A 172 -3.52 -20.29 -18.20
CA ASP A 172 -3.73 -19.11 -19.05
C ASP A 172 -2.46 -18.23 -19.10
N ASP A 173 -1.94 -18.02 -20.31
CA ASP A 173 -0.72 -17.24 -20.51
C ASP A 173 -0.92 -15.74 -20.29
N ASP A 174 -2.13 -15.22 -20.48
CA ASP A 174 -2.45 -13.80 -20.25
C ASP A 174 -2.42 -13.47 -18.75
N SER A 175 -3.12 -14.24 -17.91
CA SER A 175 -3.11 -14.05 -16.45
C SER A 175 -1.70 -14.13 -15.84
N LYS A 176 -0.86 -15.08 -16.30
CA LYS A 176 0.55 -15.17 -15.89
C LYS A 176 1.33 -13.92 -16.27
N THR A 177 1.19 -13.48 -17.51
CA THR A 177 1.90 -12.30 -18.04
C THR A 177 1.50 -11.04 -17.28
N LYS A 178 0.20 -10.88 -16.97
CA LYS A 178 -0.32 -9.79 -16.15
C LYS A 178 0.30 -9.79 -14.76
N LEU A 179 0.25 -10.93 -14.04
CA LEU A 179 0.85 -11.02 -12.71
C LEU A 179 2.32 -10.57 -12.73
N PHE A 180 3.13 -11.10 -13.65
CA PHE A 180 4.58 -10.83 -13.66
C PHE A 180 4.95 -9.41 -14.11
N LYS A 181 4.11 -8.73 -14.90
CA LYS A 181 4.36 -7.36 -15.36
C LYS A 181 3.78 -6.32 -14.41
N GLU A 182 2.59 -6.59 -13.88
CA GLU A 182 1.77 -5.59 -13.19
C GLU A 182 1.96 -5.60 -11.67
N TRP A 183 2.61 -6.62 -11.10
CA TRP A 183 2.82 -6.72 -9.64
C TRP A 183 3.44 -5.46 -9.01
N HIS A 184 4.47 -4.90 -9.66
CA HIS A 184 5.13 -3.66 -9.24
C HIS A 184 4.61 -2.39 -9.95
N GLN A 185 3.61 -2.52 -10.82
CA GLN A 185 3.16 -1.38 -11.63
C GLN A 185 2.50 -0.32 -10.75
N GLY A 186 2.96 0.92 -10.90
CA GLY A 186 2.43 2.08 -10.16
C GLY A 186 2.94 2.22 -8.74
N GLU A 187 3.68 1.23 -8.21
CA GLU A 187 4.26 1.31 -6.87
C GLU A 187 5.30 2.43 -6.77
N SER A 188 6.26 2.48 -7.70
CA SER A 188 7.26 3.56 -7.73
C SER A 188 6.63 4.96 -7.73
N LYS A 189 5.54 5.16 -8.49
CA LYS A 189 4.82 6.44 -8.52
C LYS A 189 4.14 6.76 -7.18
N MET A 190 3.49 5.76 -6.56
CA MET A 190 2.88 5.91 -5.24
C MET A 190 3.95 6.25 -4.19
N VAL A 191 5.03 5.48 -4.13
CA VAL A 191 6.14 5.67 -3.18
C VAL A 191 6.76 7.05 -3.36
N GLN A 192 6.99 7.49 -4.60
CA GLN A 192 7.51 8.81 -4.89
C GLN A 192 6.56 9.91 -4.39
N ASN A 193 5.26 9.81 -4.68
CA ASN A 193 4.26 10.78 -4.23
C ASN A 193 4.19 10.90 -2.69
N VAL A 194 4.23 9.77 -1.98
CA VAL A 194 4.26 9.76 -0.52
C VAL A 194 5.53 10.42 0.00
N ASN A 195 6.70 10.07 -0.56
CA ASN A 195 7.97 10.67 -0.16
C ASN A 195 8.02 12.19 -0.42
N ASP A 196 7.51 12.66 -1.56
CA ASP A 196 7.49 14.08 -1.87
C ASP A 196 6.53 14.85 -0.95
N THR A 197 5.41 14.23 -0.59
CA THR A 197 4.52 14.77 0.44
C THR A 197 5.21 14.83 1.80
N LEU A 198 5.91 13.77 2.23
CA LEU A 198 6.65 13.74 3.49
C LEU A 198 7.75 14.81 3.55
N LYS A 199 8.42 15.08 2.41
CA LYS A 199 9.38 16.19 2.29
C LYS A 199 8.72 17.55 2.41
N LEU A 200 7.56 17.75 1.76
CA LEU A 200 6.79 18.99 1.84
C LEU A 200 6.35 19.31 3.27
N VAL A 201 6.05 18.28 4.07
CA VAL A 201 5.62 18.45 5.47
C VAL A 201 6.76 18.28 6.48
N SER A 202 8.02 18.25 6.05
CA SER A 202 9.17 18.03 6.96
C SER A 202 9.21 19.07 8.08
N PHE A 203 8.94 20.34 7.76
CA PHE A 203 8.85 21.41 8.74
C PHE A 203 7.78 21.13 9.80
N LEU A 204 6.60 20.66 9.37
CA LEU A 204 5.53 20.25 10.29
C LEU A 204 5.97 19.08 11.18
N LEU A 205 6.75 18.13 10.65
CA LEU A 205 7.23 16.96 11.41
C LEU A 205 8.26 17.33 12.49
N GLU A 206 9.05 18.37 12.24
CA GLU A 206 10.06 18.93 13.14
C GLU A 206 9.49 19.94 14.15
N PHE A 207 8.31 20.51 13.85
CA PHE A 207 7.68 21.51 14.70
C PHE A 207 7.21 20.93 16.04
N ASN A 208 7.66 21.56 17.13
CA ASN A 208 7.21 21.26 18.49
C ASN A 208 6.06 22.20 18.85
N PHE A 209 4.85 21.65 18.94
CA PHE A 209 3.68 22.40 19.42
C PHE A 209 3.70 22.66 20.94
N SER A 210 4.83 22.45 21.64
CA SER A 210 4.99 22.70 23.07
C SER A 210 5.29 24.19 23.32
N GLY A 211 4.25 25.01 23.31
CA GLY A 211 4.35 26.43 23.62
C GLY A 211 3.03 27.18 23.46
N SER A 212 2.14 26.98 24.42
CA SER A 212 1.03 27.89 24.78
C SER A 212 0.44 27.42 26.11
#